data_AF-A0A259DFB3-F1
#
_entry.id   AF-A0A259DFB3-F1
#
_cell.length_a   1.000
_cell.length_b   1.000
_cell.length_c   1.000
_cell.angle_alpha   90.00
_cell.angle_beta   90.00
_cell.angle_gamma   90.00
#
_symmetry.space_group_name_H-M   'P 1'
#
loop_
_entity.id
_entity.type
_entity.pdbx_description
1 polymer ?
#
loop_
_entity_poly.entity_id
_entity_poly.type
_entity_poly.pdbx_seq_one_letter_code
_entity_poly.pdbx_strand_id
1 'polypeptide(L)' 'MAAGNPGEAVDQLLDLFRRDREWNDGAAKAQLMIIFEALKPQDPIVLSGRRRLSSMIFA' A
#
# COMPACT_ATOMS: atom_id res chain seq x y z
N MET A 1 3.23 -9.01 -21.37
CA MET A 1 3.11 -7.63 -20.85
C MET A 1 2.78 -7.75 -19.37
N ALA A 2 3.75 -7.55 -18.49
CA ALA A 2 3.49 -7.41 -17.07
C ALA A 2 2.87 -6.02 -16.87
N ALA A 3 1.56 -5.91 -17.07
CA ALA A 3 0.83 -4.76 -16.55
C ALA A 3 1.08 -4.80 -15.05
N GLY A 4 1.88 -3.85 -14.55
CA GLY A 4 2.17 -3.74 -13.13
C GLY A 4 0.84 -3.59 -12.40
N ASN A 5 0.33 -4.69 -11.87
CA ASN A 5 -0.98 -4.71 -11.26
C ASN A 5 -0.85 -3.91 -9.96
N PRO A 6 -1.57 -2.77 -9.84
CA PRO A 6 -1.48 -1.94 -8.65
C PRO A 6 -1.81 -2.73 -7.38
N GLY A 7 -2.63 -3.78 -7.50
CA GLY A 7 -2.96 -4.69 -6.40
C GLY A 7 -1.76 -5.47 -5.85
N GLU A 8 -0.90 -6.00 -6.71
CA GLU A 8 0.30 -6.73 -6.30
C GLU A 8 1.31 -5.77 -5.63
N ALA A 9 1.52 -4.59 -6.22
CA ALA A 9 2.40 -3.59 -5.63
C ALA A 9 1.93 -3.15 -4.24
N VAL A 10 0.63 -2.94 -4.07
CA VAL A 10 0.02 -2.61 -2.77
C VAL A 10 0.19 -3.75 -1.77
N ASP A 11 -0.07 -5.00 -2.17
CA ASP A 11 0.07 -6.16 -1.28
C ASP A 11 1.52 -6.35 -0.82
N GLN A 12 2.49 -6.23 -1.73
CA GLN A 12 3.92 -6.29 -1.41
C GLN A 12 4.36 -5.19 -0.44
N LEU A 13 3.95 -3.94 -0.67
CA LEU A 13 4.27 -2.82 0.20
C LEU A 13 3.61 -2.94 1.58
N LEU A 14 2.39 -3.51 1.64
CA LEU A 14 1.70 -3.79 2.90
C LEU A 14 2.38 -4.92 3.69
N ASP A 15 2.82 -5.99 3.02
CA ASP A 15 3.57 -7.07 3.67
C ASP A 15 4.91 -6.53 4.21
N LEU A 16 5.60 -5.72 3.42
CA LEU A 16 6.84 -5.05 3.83
C LEU A 16 6.62 -4.15 5.03
N PHE A 17 5.60 -3.29 5.00
CA PHE A 17 5.23 -2.42 6.12
C PHE A 17 4.83 -3.20 7.37
N ARG A 18 4.17 -4.34 7.21
CA ARG A 18 3.81 -5.23 8.31
C ARG A 18 5.04 -5.85 8.97
N ARG A 19 6.04 -6.24 8.18
CA ARG A 19 7.32 -6.78 8.68
C ARG A 19 8.15 -5.71 9.35
N ASP A 20 8.26 -4.56 8.71
CA ASP A 20 9.09 -3.45 9.14
C ASP A 20 8.43 -2.11 8.78
N ARG A 21 7.86 -1.47 9.80
CA ARG A 21 7.09 -0.21 9.63
C ARG A 21 7.99 0.97 9.30
N GLU A 22 9.27 0.89 9.65
CA GLU A 22 10.28 1.94 9.45
C GLU A 22 11.17 1.63 8.24
N TRP A 23 10.82 0.60 7.46
CA TRP A 23 11.56 0.22 6.27
C TRP A 23 11.81 1.43 5.37
N ASN A 24 13.09 1.74 5.20
CA ASN A 24 13.59 2.87 4.42
C ASN A 24 12.93 4.21 4.84
N ASP A 25 12.91 4.48 6.15
CA ASP A 25 12.35 5.71 6.75
C ASP A 25 10.84 5.87 6.47
N GLY A 26 10.12 4.75 6.37
CA GLY A 26 8.70 4.75 6.04
C GLY A 26 8.40 4.93 4.55
N ALA A 27 9.38 4.69 3.66
CA ALA A 27 9.19 4.73 2.21
C ALA A 27 8.06 3.80 1.74
N ALA A 28 7.81 2.67 2.43
CA ALA A 28 6.71 1.76 2.11
C ALA A 28 5.34 2.47 2.17
N LYS A 29 5.10 3.27 3.22
CA LYS A 29 3.88 4.07 3.37
C LYS A 29 3.80 5.18 2.32
N ALA A 30 4.91 5.85 2.03
CA ALA A 30 4.96 6.88 1.00
C ALA A 30 4.64 6.33 -0.40
N GLN A 31 5.21 5.17 -0.75
CA GLN A 31 4.90 4.47 -2.01
C GLN A 31 3.43 4.03 -2.07
N LEU A 32 2.87 3.51 -0.97
CA LEU A 32 1.44 3.20 -0.90
C LEU A 32 0.58 4.43 -1.17
N MET A 33 0.92 5.59 -0.59
CA MET A 33 0.22 6.85 -0.84
C MET A 33 0.28 7.25 -2.32
N ILE A 34 1.46 7.19 -2.95
CA ILE A 34 1.62 7.52 -4.37
C ILE A 34 0.76 6.60 -5.25
N ILE A 35 0.73 5.30 -4.97
CA ILE A 35 -0.12 4.35 -5.70
C ILE A 35 -1.59 4.68 -5.48
N PHE A 36 -2.00 4.99 -4.26
CA PHE A 36 -3.39 5.36 -3.95
C PHE A 36 -3.82 6.66 -4.63
N GLU A 37 -2.91 7.62 -4.79
CA GLU A 37 -3.15 8.87 -5.52
C GLU A 37 -3.17 8.68 -7.04
N ALA A 38 -2.33 7.77 -7.56
CA ALA A 38 -2.32 7.42 -8.98
C ALA A 38 -3.57 6.64 -9.42
N LEU A 39 -4.21 5.94 -8.48
CA LEU A 39 -5.44 5.19 -8.70
C LEU A 39 -6.68 6.04 -8.40
N LYS A 40 -7.83 5.60 -8.90
CA LYS A 40 -9.10 6.25 -8.55
C LYS A 40 -9.41 5.99 -7.06
N PRO A 41 -9.93 6.98 -6.31
CA PRO A 41 -10.25 6.80 -4.90
C PRO A 41 -11.34 5.77 -4.62
N GLN A 42 -12.10 5.40 -5.66
CA GLN A 42 -13.17 4.39 -5.61
C GLN A 42 -12.66 3.00 -6.00
N ASP A 43 -11.37 2.88 -6.33
CA ASP A 43 -10.80 1.61 -6.77
C ASP A 43 -10.74 0.62 -5.59
N PRO A 44 -11.16 -0.64 -5.81
CA PRO A 44 -11.17 -1.65 -4.75
C PRO A 44 -9.78 -1.90 -4.13
N ILE A 45 -8.70 -1.70 -4.90
CA ILE A 45 -7.32 -1.86 -4.41
C ILE A 45 -7.00 -0.78 -3.38
N VAL A 46 -7.35 0.48 -3.67
CA VAL A 46 -7.14 1.61 -2.75
C VAL A 46 -7.96 1.43 -1.47
N LEU A 47 -9.23 1.04 -1.61
CA LEU A 47 -10.13 0.82 -0.48
C LEU A 47 -9.61 -0.28 0.46
N SER A 48 -9.23 -1.42 -0.11
CA SER A 48 -8.65 -2.55 0.64
C SER A 48 -7.30 -2.18 1.26
N GLY A 49 -6.43 -1.52 0.49
CA GLY A 49 -5.09 -1.13 0.92
C GLY A 49 -5.10 -0.14 2.09
N ARG A 50 -5.91 0.92 2.00
CA ARG A 50 -6.08 1.91 3.09
C ARG A 50 -6.63 1.25 4.36
N ARG A 51 -7.61 0.34 4.23
CA ARG A 51 -8.19 -0.38 5.37
C ARG A 51 -7.11 -1.23 6.08
N ARG A 52 -6.33 -2.00 5.33
CA ARG A 52 -5.25 -2.84 5.88
C ARG A 52 -4.16 -2.01 6.54
N LEU A 53 -3.72 -0.94 5.89
CA LEU A 53 -2.69 -0.03 6.41
C LEU A 53 -3.13 0.60 7.74
N SER A 54 -4.35 1.15 7.81
CA SER A 54 -4.88 1.67 9.08
C SER A 54 -4.93 0.59 10.14
N SER A 55 -5.40 -0.61 9.81
CA SER A 55 -5.43 -1.71 10.79
C SER A 55 -4.04 -2.07 11.31
N MET A 56 -2.97 -1.94 10.53
CA MET A 56 -1.60 -2.20 10.98
C MET A 56 -1.01 -1.04 11.80
N ILE A 57 -1.41 0.20 11.53
CA ILE A 57 -0.94 1.37 12.27
C ILE A 57 -1.64 1.46 13.64
N PHE A 58 -2.93 1.14 13.70
CA PHE A 58 -3.76 1.25 14.90
C PHE A 58 -3.87 -0.05 15.72
N ALA A 59 -3.30 -1.17 15.25
CA ALA A 59 -3.19 -2.42 16.00
C ALA A 59 -1.80 -2.63 16.62
#